data_AF-A0A2E4Z7V2-F1
#
_entry.id   AF-A0A2E4Z7V2-F1
#
_cell.length_a   1.000
_cell.length_b   1.000
_cell.length_c   1.000
_cell.angle_alpha   90.00
_cell.angle_beta   90.00
_cell.angle_gamma   90.00
#
_symmetry.space_group_name_H-M   'P 1'
#
loop_
_entity.id
_entity.type
_entity.pdbx_description
1 polymer ?
#
loop_
_entity_poly.entity_id
_entity_poly.type
_entity_poly.pdbx_seq_one_letter_code
_entity_poly.pdbx_strand_id
1 'polypeptide(L)'
;MTLHLANSTARRIFLARQGLCDPPGAALSNDGLLDLIRRIGFVQVDSISTVERAHNMILFSRNQTFRPAQLTKLLEEDRALFEHWTHDASIIPTEFYPYWKHFFLRKDAHIRARWTKWRGEDYDSAFGETLAHITENGPVMARDMKADDHKSGGWWQWHPNKTALEYYWQTG
;
A
#
# COMPACT_ATOMS: atom_id res chain seq x y z
N MET A 1 -23.97 19.85 -21.57
CA MET A 1 -25.27 19.17 -21.35
C MET A 1 -25.09 18.25 -20.15
N THR A 2 -25.81 18.52 -19.04
CA THR A 2 -25.61 17.79 -17.77
C THR A 2 -26.62 16.66 -17.69
N LEU A 3 -26.14 15.43 -17.45
CA LEU A 3 -26.98 14.24 -17.31
C LEU A 3 -27.43 14.10 -15.85
N HIS A 4 -28.73 14.16 -15.59
CA HIS A 4 -29.28 13.98 -14.25
C HIS A 4 -29.61 12.51 -13.99
N LEU A 5 -29.05 11.95 -12.90
CA LEU A 5 -29.31 10.58 -12.47
C LEU A 5 -30.14 10.58 -11.19
N ALA A 6 -31.18 9.74 -11.14
CA ALA A 6 -31.86 9.44 -9.89
C ALA A 6 -30.92 8.72 -8.91
N ASN A 7 -31.05 9.00 -7.61
CA ASN A 7 -30.19 8.41 -6.57
C ASN A 7 -30.19 6.87 -6.57
N SER A 8 -31.32 6.24 -6.90
CA SER A 8 -31.41 4.77 -7.02
C SER A 8 -30.51 4.23 -8.14
N THR A 9 -30.43 4.93 -9.27
CA THR A 9 -29.55 4.59 -10.38
C THR A 9 -28.09 4.84 -10.02
N ALA A 10 -27.78 5.98 -9.38
CA ALA A 10 -26.42 6.26 -8.93
C ALA A 10 -25.89 5.20 -7.95
N ARG A 11 -26.73 4.74 -7.00
CA ARG A 11 -26.37 3.65 -6.08
C ARG A 11 -26.09 2.34 -6.80
N ARG A 12 -26.92 1.94 -7.77
CA ARG A 12 -26.69 0.72 -8.56
C ARG A 12 -25.38 0.79 -9.34
N ILE A 13 -25.09 1.94 -9.95
CA ILE A 13 -23.81 2.17 -10.65
C ILE A 13 -22.66 2.04 -9.66
N PHE A 14 -22.76 2.67 -8.48
CA PHE A 14 -21.72 2.59 -7.47
C PHE A 14 -21.45 1.15 -7.01
N LEU A 15 -22.50 0.40 -6.65
CA LEU A 15 -22.38 -1.00 -6.23
C LEU A 15 -21.81 -1.88 -7.34
N ALA A 16 -22.25 -1.69 -8.58
CA ALA A 16 -21.72 -2.40 -9.73
C ALA A 16 -20.24 -2.05 -9.96
N ARG A 17 -19.85 -0.77 -9.92
CA ARG A 17 -18.43 -0.37 -10.06
C ARG A 17 -17.56 -0.90 -8.93
N GLN A 18 -18.12 -1.13 -7.75
CA GLN A 18 -17.44 -1.72 -6.59
C GLN A 18 -17.42 -3.25 -6.59
N GLY A 19 -18.00 -3.93 -7.58
CA GLY A 19 -18.03 -5.40 -7.65
C GLY A 19 -18.99 -6.05 -6.66
N LEU A 20 -19.97 -5.30 -6.12
CA LEU A 20 -20.92 -5.78 -5.10
C LEU A 20 -22.23 -6.32 -5.68
N CYS A 21 -22.36 -6.32 -7.01
CA CYS A 21 -23.52 -6.87 -7.71
C CYS A 21 -23.25 -8.23 -8.37
N ASP A 22 -22.01 -8.68 -8.37
CA ASP A 22 -21.62 -9.94 -9.02
C ASP A 22 -21.92 -11.13 -8.09
N PRO A 23 -22.20 -12.33 -8.64
CA PRO A 23 -22.43 -13.52 -7.81
C PRO A 23 -21.20 -13.85 -6.96
N PRO A 24 -21.29 -13.86 -5.61
CA PRO A 24 -20.10 -13.97 -4.76
C PRO A 24 -19.50 -15.38 -4.74
N GLY A 25 -20.21 -16.41 -5.22
CA GLY A 25 -19.76 -17.81 -5.20
C GLY A 25 -18.99 -18.25 -6.44
N ALA A 26 -18.75 -17.37 -7.42
CA ALA A 26 -18.00 -17.72 -8.62
C ALA A 26 -16.53 -18.00 -8.28
N ALA A 27 -15.94 -19.03 -8.89
CA ALA A 27 -14.53 -19.39 -8.68
C ALA A 27 -13.61 -18.22 -9.04
N LEU A 28 -12.75 -17.82 -8.10
CA LEU A 28 -11.84 -16.70 -8.25
C LEU A 28 -10.41 -17.20 -8.53
N SER A 29 -9.93 -16.99 -9.76
CA SER A 29 -8.51 -17.15 -10.09
C SER A 29 -7.68 -15.97 -9.57
N ASN A 30 -6.35 -16.08 -9.60
CA ASN A 30 -5.46 -14.97 -9.26
C ASN A 30 -5.64 -13.79 -10.22
N ASP A 31 -5.79 -14.05 -11.52
CA ASP A 31 -6.10 -13.01 -12.51
C ASP A 31 -7.45 -12.35 -12.23
N GLY A 32 -8.47 -13.14 -11.84
CA GLY A 32 -9.77 -12.61 -11.43
C GLY A 32 -9.69 -11.73 -10.18
N LEU A 33 -8.82 -12.07 -9.22
CA LEU A 33 -8.55 -11.23 -8.06
C LEU A 33 -7.85 -9.93 -8.46
N LEU A 34 -6.85 -10.01 -9.35
CA LEU A 34 -6.16 -8.82 -9.88
C LEU A 34 -7.14 -7.90 -10.62
N ASP A 35 -8.02 -8.45 -11.45
CA ASP A 35 -9.07 -7.73 -12.16
C ASP A 35 -10.07 -7.07 -11.20
N LEU A 36 -10.43 -7.76 -10.12
CA LEU A 36 -11.28 -7.22 -9.07
C LEU A 36 -10.63 -6.01 -8.39
N ILE A 37 -9.36 -6.13 -8.00
CA ILE A 37 -8.60 -5.04 -7.37
C ILE A 37 -8.43 -3.86 -8.35
N ARG A 38 -8.14 -4.14 -9.62
CA ARG A 38 -8.10 -3.13 -10.69
C ARG A 38 -9.43 -2.40 -10.84
N ARG A 39 -10.56 -3.13 -10.80
CA ARG A 39 -11.91 -2.56 -10.94
C ARG A 39 -12.26 -1.59 -9.81
N ILE A 40 -11.90 -1.93 -8.57
CA ILE A 40 -12.16 -1.08 -7.39
C ILE A 40 -11.06 -0.03 -7.14
N GLY A 41 -9.92 -0.15 -7.82
CA GLY A 41 -8.81 0.81 -7.86
C GLY A 41 -7.72 0.57 -6.82
N PHE A 42 -8.10 0.14 -5.61
CA PHE A 42 -7.19 -0.25 -4.54
C PHE A 42 -7.94 -1.01 -3.44
N VAL A 43 -7.19 -1.63 -2.51
CA VAL A 43 -7.73 -2.22 -1.27
C VAL A 43 -6.99 -1.62 -0.08
N GLN A 44 -7.70 -1.01 0.86
CA GLN A 44 -7.10 -0.48 2.07
C GLN A 44 -6.55 -1.61 2.97
N VAL A 45 -5.32 -1.45 3.43
CA VAL A 45 -4.64 -2.35 4.37
C VAL A 45 -4.98 -1.95 5.80
N ASP A 46 -5.11 -2.94 6.67
CA ASP A 46 -5.29 -2.76 8.10
C ASP A 46 -4.41 -3.78 8.84
N SER A 47 -3.91 -3.36 9.99
CA SER A 47 -3.09 -4.14 10.90
C SER A 47 -3.90 -4.85 11.98
N ILE A 48 -5.15 -4.42 12.22
CA ILE A 48 -6.03 -5.04 13.22
C ILE A 48 -6.56 -6.37 12.68
N SER A 49 -6.46 -7.42 13.50
CA SER A 49 -6.84 -8.79 13.11
C SER A 49 -7.66 -9.52 14.18
N THR A 50 -8.45 -8.81 14.98
CA THR A 50 -9.27 -9.41 16.07
C THR A 50 -10.28 -10.44 15.54
N VAL A 51 -10.84 -10.20 14.35
CA VAL A 51 -11.69 -11.16 13.63
C VAL A 51 -10.98 -11.62 12.38
N GLU A 52 -10.70 -10.67 11.48
CA GLU A 52 -9.93 -10.81 10.26
C GLU A 52 -9.48 -9.40 9.85
N ARG A 53 -8.45 -9.29 9.01
CA ARG A 53 -7.99 -7.99 8.49
C ARG A 53 -8.99 -7.41 7.49
N ALA A 54 -9.14 -6.09 7.51
CA ALA A 54 -10.13 -5.39 6.70
C ALA A 54 -10.01 -5.69 5.19
N HIS A 55 -8.80 -5.74 4.64
CA HIS A 55 -8.58 -6.05 3.21
C HIS A 55 -9.11 -7.44 2.82
N ASN A 56 -8.97 -8.44 3.69
CA ASN A 56 -9.50 -9.77 3.44
C ASN A 56 -11.04 -9.75 3.44
N MET A 57 -11.64 -9.01 4.36
CA MET A 57 -13.10 -8.85 4.41
C MET A 57 -13.65 -8.08 3.19
N ILE A 58 -12.96 -7.04 2.73
CA ILE A 58 -13.30 -6.26 1.53
C ILE A 58 -13.36 -7.18 0.31
N LEU A 59 -12.33 -8.01 0.11
CA LEU A 59 -12.25 -8.94 -1.01
C LEU A 59 -13.29 -10.07 -0.89
N PHE A 60 -13.42 -10.68 0.30
CA PHE A 60 -14.39 -11.74 0.56
C PHE A 60 -15.84 -11.28 0.35
N SER A 61 -16.18 -10.04 0.71
CA SER A 61 -17.53 -9.48 0.49
C SER A 61 -17.93 -9.38 -0.98
N ARG A 62 -16.96 -9.34 -1.89
CA ARG A 62 -17.15 -9.30 -3.35
C ARG A 62 -17.09 -10.70 -3.96
N ASN A 63 -16.26 -11.59 -3.41
CA ASN A 63 -16.16 -12.98 -3.83
C ASN A 63 -15.76 -13.90 -2.65
N GLN A 64 -16.64 -14.81 -2.28
CA GLN A 64 -16.49 -15.73 -1.14
C GLN A 64 -15.54 -16.91 -1.43
N THR A 65 -15.12 -17.09 -2.68
CA THR A 65 -14.06 -18.05 -3.03
C THR A 65 -12.65 -17.47 -2.89
N PHE A 66 -12.53 -16.17 -2.58
CA PHE A 66 -11.26 -15.52 -2.24
C PHE A 66 -10.50 -16.27 -1.14
N ARG A 67 -9.18 -16.39 -1.32
CA ARG A 67 -8.25 -16.88 -0.29
C ARG A 67 -7.11 -15.88 -0.08
N PRO A 68 -6.72 -15.58 1.17
CA PRO A 68 -5.63 -14.64 1.46
C PRO A 68 -4.31 -14.95 0.74
N ALA A 69 -4.00 -16.24 0.53
CA ALA A 69 -2.81 -16.66 -0.20
C ALA A 69 -2.75 -16.12 -1.64
N GLN A 70 -3.91 -15.89 -2.28
CA GLN A 70 -3.94 -15.27 -3.61
C GLN A 70 -3.47 -13.81 -3.56
N LEU A 71 -3.84 -13.07 -2.51
CA LEU A 71 -3.41 -11.69 -2.32
C LEU A 71 -1.90 -11.64 -2.03
N THR A 72 -1.40 -12.50 -1.15
CA THR A 72 0.05 -12.64 -0.87
C THR A 72 0.83 -12.94 -2.14
N LYS A 73 0.36 -13.89 -2.96
CA LYS A 73 0.99 -14.22 -4.24
C LYS A 73 1.07 -13.02 -5.19
N LEU A 74 -0.03 -12.29 -5.37
CA LEU A 74 -0.06 -11.11 -6.24
C LEU A 74 0.83 -9.96 -5.75
N LEU A 75 1.01 -9.82 -4.44
CA LEU A 75 1.86 -8.80 -3.81
C LEU A 75 3.35 -9.18 -3.84
N GLU A 76 3.69 -10.37 -3.36
CA GLU A 76 5.07 -10.73 -3.00
C GLU A 76 5.78 -11.51 -4.12
N GLU A 77 5.06 -12.41 -4.81
CA GLU A 77 5.64 -13.27 -5.85
C GLU A 77 5.49 -12.62 -7.24
N ASP A 78 4.26 -12.37 -7.65
CA ASP A 78 3.95 -11.93 -9.02
C ASP A 78 4.20 -10.41 -9.18
N ARG A 79 4.25 -9.67 -8.06
CA ARG A 79 4.43 -8.20 -7.98
C ARG A 79 3.47 -7.42 -8.88
N ALA A 80 2.30 -8.01 -9.13
CA ALA A 80 1.21 -7.40 -9.87
C ALA A 80 0.50 -6.31 -9.05
N LEU A 81 0.72 -6.33 -7.73
CA LEU A 81 0.26 -5.34 -6.78
C LEU A 81 1.44 -4.76 -5.99
N PHE A 82 1.30 -3.54 -5.49
CA PHE A 82 2.23 -2.91 -4.56
C PHE A 82 1.49 -2.19 -3.43
N GLU A 83 2.14 -1.98 -2.29
CA GLU A 83 1.59 -1.23 -1.16
C GLU A 83 2.09 0.21 -1.15
N HIS A 84 1.18 1.17 -0.98
CA HIS A 84 1.53 2.58 -0.81
C HIS A 84 0.43 3.38 -0.10
N TRP A 85 0.77 4.60 0.33
CA TRP A 85 -0.16 5.55 0.92
C TRP A 85 -1.05 6.23 -0.13
N THR A 86 -2.35 5.93 -0.12
CA THR A 86 -3.35 6.76 -0.81
C THR A 86 -3.83 7.88 0.13
N HIS A 87 -5.09 7.84 0.55
CA HIS A 87 -5.57 8.48 1.77
C HIS A 87 -5.18 7.67 3.02
N ASP A 88 -5.04 6.34 2.85
CA ASP A 88 -4.58 5.37 3.85
C ASP A 88 -3.67 4.32 3.18
N ALA A 89 -2.98 3.50 3.98
CA ALA A 89 -2.15 2.40 3.45
C ALA A 89 -3.01 1.47 2.60
N SER A 90 -2.58 1.22 1.36
CA SER A 90 -3.41 0.56 0.35
C SER A 90 -2.59 -0.35 -0.55
N ILE A 91 -3.20 -1.44 -0.99
CA ILE A 91 -2.73 -2.34 -2.04
C ILE A 91 -3.28 -1.85 -3.39
N ILE A 92 -2.39 -1.63 -4.36
CA ILE A 92 -2.68 -0.93 -5.62
C ILE A 92 -2.12 -1.77 -6.79
N PRO A 93 -2.80 -1.81 -7.95
CA PRO A 93 -2.23 -2.41 -9.17
C PRO A 93 -0.90 -1.78 -9.58
N THR A 94 0.14 -2.59 -9.78
CA THR A 94 1.47 -2.13 -10.19
C THR A 94 1.45 -1.39 -11.54
N GLU A 95 0.51 -1.72 -12.42
CA GLU A 95 0.29 -0.98 -13.68
C GLU A 95 -0.04 0.51 -13.45
N PHE A 96 -0.49 0.91 -12.26
CA PHE A 96 -0.74 2.31 -11.92
C PHE A 96 0.53 3.04 -11.48
N TYR A 97 1.60 2.34 -11.11
CA TYR A 97 2.84 2.91 -10.58
C TYR A 97 3.43 4.06 -11.43
N PRO A 98 3.40 4.04 -12.78
CA PRO A 98 3.85 5.18 -13.58
C PRO A 98 3.12 6.50 -13.27
N TYR A 99 1.83 6.46 -12.95
CA TYR A 99 1.04 7.64 -12.57
C TYR A 99 1.42 8.16 -11.18
N TRP A 100 1.90 7.27 -10.31
CA TRP A 100 2.35 7.60 -8.96
C TRP A 100 3.69 8.33 -8.93
N LYS A 101 4.53 8.21 -9.97
CA LYS A 101 5.82 8.94 -10.06
C LYS A 101 5.67 10.45 -9.88
N HIS A 102 4.58 11.04 -10.37
CA HIS A 102 4.31 12.47 -10.16
C HIS A 102 3.97 12.81 -8.70
N PHE A 103 3.28 11.91 -8.01
CA PHE A 103 3.00 12.05 -6.58
C PHE A 103 4.28 11.92 -5.75
N PHE A 104 5.09 10.91 -6.06
CA PHE A 104 6.40 10.67 -5.45
C PHE A 104 7.33 11.89 -5.52
N LEU A 105 7.49 12.48 -6.71
CA LEU A 105 8.32 13.69 -6.87
C LEU A 105 7.83 14.87 -6.02
N ARG A 106 6.50 15.05 -5.92
CA ARG A 106 5.91 16.11 -5.07
C ARG A 106 6.11 15.81 -3.59
N LYS A 107 5.97 14.55 -3.19
CA LYS A 107 6.17 14.09 -1.81
C LYS A 107 7.63 14.22 -1.39
N ASP A 108 8.56 13.84 -2.25
CA ASP A 108 10.00 13.96 -2.01
C ASP A 108 10.39 15.40 -1.65
N ALA A 109 10.01 16.36 -2.49
CA ALA A 109 10.29 17.77 -2.25
C ALA A 109 9.72 18.27 -0.89
N HIS A 110 8.51 17.83 -0.55
CA HIS A 110 7.87 18.20 0.73
C HIS A 110 8.56 17.55 1.94
N ILE A 111 8.87 16.26 1.85
CA ILE A 111 9.49 15.48 2.92
C ILE A 111 10.91 15.99 3.19
N ARG A 112 11.72 16.19 2.14
CA ARG A 112 13.06 16.79 2.25
C ARG A 112 13.01 18.14 2.96
N ALA A 113 12.14 19.06 2.52
CA ALA A 113 12.01 20.37 3.13
C ALA A 113 11.58 20.32 4.62
N ARG A 114 10.68 19.39 4.98
CA ARG A 114 10.25 19.19 6.38
C ARG A 114 11.38 18.61 7.23
N TRP A 115 12.18 17.71 6.67
CA TRP A 115 13.18 16.96 7.42
C TRP A 115 14.50 17.70 7.60
N THR A 116 14.92 18.53 6.63
CA THR A 116 16.03 19.48 6.83
C THR A 116 15.81 20.39 8.05
N LYS A 117 14.54 20.66 8.41
CA LYS A 117 14.19 21.41 9.63
C LYS A 117 14.20 20.59 10.93
N TRP A 118 14.10 19.26 10.83
CA TRP A 118 13.86 18.36 11.98
C TRP A 118 15.09 17.55 12.41
N ARG A 119 15.98 17.18 11.47
CA ARG A 119 17.16 16.35 11.69
C ARG A 119 18.28 16.91 10.79
N GLY A 120 19.45 17.20 11.35
CA GLY A 120 20.59 17.83 10.66
C GLY A 120 21.25 16.99 9.57
N GLU A 121 22.52 17.29 9.27
CA GLU A 121 23.25 16.90 8.05
C GLU A 121 23.53 15.39 7.87
N ASP A 122 23.43 14.55 8.91
CA ASP A 122 23.78 13.10 8.85
C ASP A 122 22.72 12.20 8.18
N TYR A 123 21.65 12.78 7.64
CA TYR A 123 20.47 12.04 7.20
C TYR A 123 20.63 11.40 5.81
N ASP A 124 21.41 12.03 4.93
CA ASP A 124 21.63 11.52 3.57
C ASP A 124 22.48 10.23 3.55
N SER A 125 23.40 10.05 4.52
CA SER A 125 24.19 8.80 4.65
C SER A 125 23.31 7.61 4.99
N ALA A 126 22.43 7.76 5.99
CA ALA A 126 21.51 6.70 6.43
C ALA A 126 20.57 6.24 5.30
N PHE A 127 20.25 7.13 4.36
CA PHE A 127 19.39 6.85 3.22
C PHE A 127 20.11 6.03 2.17
N GLY A 128 21.34 6.44 1.83
CA GLY A 128 22.22 5.68 0.95
C GLY A 128 22.48 4.28 1.48
N GLU A 129 22.83 4.17 2.78
CA GLU A 129 23.08 2.89 3.45
C GLU A 129 21.86 1.97 3.44
N THR A 130 20.67 2.51 3.77
CA THR A 130 19.43 1.73 3.76
C THR A 130 19.11 1.21 2.36
N LEU A 131 19.22 2.05 1.33
CA LEU A 131 18.93 1.64 -0.04
C LEU A 131 19.95 0.63 -0.57
N ALA A 132 21.24 0.84 -0.27
CA ALA A 132 22.30 -0.09 -0.62
C ALA A 132 22.07 -1.47 0.03
N HIS A 133 21.72 -1.49 1.32
CA HIS A 133 21.43 -2.71 2.05
C HIS A 133 20.26 -3.49 1.43
N ILE A 134 19.15 -2.82 1.09
CA ILE A 134 17.98 -3.44 0.44
C ILE A 134 18.35 -3.95 -0.97
N THR A 135 19.17 -3.21 -1.70
CA THR A 135 19.60 -3.59 -3.05
C THR A 135 20.47 -4.85 -3.03
N GLU A 136 21.35 -4.98 -2.04
CA GLU A 136 22.27 -6.10 -1.90
C GLU A 136 21.63 -7.34 -1.25
N ASN A 137 20.82 -7.15 -0.20
CA ASN A 137 20.31 -8.23 0.64
C ASN A 137 18.84 -8.57 0.37
N GLY A 138 18.16 -7.79 -0.47
CA GLY A 138 16.75 -7.97 -0.80
C GLY A 138 15.80 -7.29 0.22
N PRO A 139 14.52 -7.72 0.27
CA PRO A 139 13.52 -7.10 1.14
C PRO A 139 13.87 -7.30 2.62
N VAL A 140 13.78 -6.23 3.40
CA VAL A 140 14.09 -6.23 4.83
C VAL A 140 12.92 -5.69 5.65
N MET A 141 12.74 -6.18 6.88
CA MET A 141 11.79 -5.56 7.79
C MET A 141 12.46 -4.43 8.58
N ALA A 142 11.67 -3.42 8.96
CA ALA A 142 12.17 -2.35 9.83
C ALA A 142 12.73 -2.85 11.18
N ARG A 143 12.34 -4.05 11.63
CA ARG A 143 12.87 -4.68 12.84
C ARG A 143 14.29 -5.21 12.65
N ASP A 144 14.65 -5.62 11.43
CA ASP A 144 15.93 -6.22 11.08
C ASP A 144 17.02 -5.14 10.89
N MET A 145 16.60 -3.88 10.67
CA MET A 145 17.50 -2.74 10.52
C MET A 145 17.84 -2.01 11.85
N LYS A 146 17.50 -2.60 13.00
CA LYS A 146 17.84 -2.03 14.31
C LYS A 146 19.28 -2.36 14.68
N ALA A 147 20.05 -1.37 15.11
CA ALA A 147 21.33 -1.61 15.77
C ALA A 147 21.11 -2.23 17.17
N ASP A 148 21.96 -3.17 17.58
CA ASP A 148 21.85 -3.94 18.84
C ASP A 148 21.74 -3.06 20.10
N ASP A 149 22.28 -1.84 20.07
CA ASP A 149 22.28 -0.91 21.21
C ASP A 149 21.12 0.11 21.22
N HIS A 150 20.14 0.00 20.31
CA HIS A 150 19.04 0.97 20.25
C HIS A 150 18.00 0.74 21.35
N LYS A 151 18.02 1.60 22.39
CA LYS A 151 16.93 1.67 23.39
C LYS A 151 15.64 2.15 22.72
N SER A 152 14.60 1.31 22.74
CA SER A 152 13.26 1.66 22.27
C SER A 152 12.72 2.86 23.05
N GLY A 153 12.64 4.02 22.38
CA GLY A 153 11.92 5.18 22.89
C GLY A 153 10.41 5.10 22.63
N GLY A 154 9.67 6.14 23.02
CA GLY A 154 8.23 6.24 22.77
C GLY A 154 7.88 6.09 21.27
N TRP A 155 6.59 5.91 20.96
CA TRP A 155 6.06 5.57 19.63
C TRP A 155 6.62 6.41 18.45
N TRP A 156 7.10 7.64 18.73
CA TRP A 156 7.65 8.60 17.77
C TRP A 156 9.18 8.68 17.71
N GLN A 157 9.92 7.91 18.52
CA GLN A 157 11.39 7.87 18.48
C GLN A 157 11.85 6.86 17.44
N TRP A 158 11.81 7.26 16.17
CA TRP A 158 12.27 6.40 15.08
C TRP A 158 13.80 6.47 14.94
N HIS A 159 14.43 5.30 14.80
CA HIS A 159 15.83 5.18 14.39
C HIS A 159 15.99 5.67 12.94
N PRO A 160 17.15 6.25 12.56
CA PRO A 160 17.42 6.73 11.20
C PRO A 160 16.98 5.75 10.09
N ASN A 161 17.34 4.46 10.20
CA ASN A 161 16.98 3.43 9.22
C ASN A 161 15.46 3.25 9.03
N LYS A 162 14.66 3.30 10.11
CA LYS A 162 13.19 3.26 9.98
C LYS A 162 12.69 4.50 9.22
N THR A 163 13.30 5.65 9.48
CA THR A 163 12.92 6.89 8.82
C THR A 163 13.28 6.87 7.33
N ALA A 164 14.39 6.20 6.96
CA ALA A 164 14.75 5.92 5.57
C ALA A 164 13.76 4.98 4.88
N LEU A 165 13.31 3.92 5.55
CA LEU A 165 12.26 3.05 5.00
C LEU A 165 10.95 3.81 4.75
N GLU A 166 10.53 4.65 5.70
CA GLU A 166 9.32 5.49 5.57
C GLU A 166 9.47 6.54 4.45
N TYR A 167 10.68 7.07 4.25
CA TYR A 167 11.00 7.95 3.13
C TYR A 167 10.77 7.26 1.80
N TYR A 168 11.52 6.18 1.56
CA TYR A 168 11.46 5.46 0.29
C TYR A 168 10.05 4.94 0.04
N TRP A 169 9.36 4.45 1.07
CA TRP A 169 7.98 4.04 0.90
C TRP A 169 7.08 5.18 0.43
N GLN A 170 7.26 6.41 0.93
CA GLN A 170 6.45 7.59 0.52
C GLN A 170 6.89 8.22 -0.80
N THR A 171 8.14 8.01 -1.22
CA THR A 171 8.73 8.67 -2.40
C THR A 171 9.00 7.72 -3.56
N GLY A 172 8.64 6.43 -3.45
CA GLY A 172 8.83 5.44 -4.51
C GLY A 172 10.28 5.03 -4.67
#